data_AF-A0A6L7WSJ6-F1
#
_entry.id   AF-A0A6L7WSJ6-F1
#
_cell.length_a   1.000
_cell.length_b   1.000
_cell.length_c   1.000
_cell.angle_alpha   90.00
_cell.angle_beta   90.00
_cell.angle_gamma   90.00
#
_symmetry.space_group_name_H-M   'P 1'
#
loop_
_entity.id
_entity.type
_entity.pdbx_description
1 polymer ?
#
loop_
_entity_poly.entity_id
_entity_poly.type
_entity_poly.pdbx_seq_one_letter_code
_entity_poly.pdbx_strand_id
1 'polypeptide(L)'
;MWFHSSMNSAWKQAIKPSIEDAGYEAIRIDQKEHLNEIDDEVIAELRRARFVVADFTQGEEGPRGSVYYEAGFAHGRNIPVIFSCREDAVEKLHFDTRQYPHIVWKAKKLNEFRDRLNARIGAAIGDGPRAG
;
A
#
# COMPACT_ATOMS: atom_id res chain seq x y z
N MET A 1 -0.66 3.77 2.95
CA MET A 1 0.54 3.95 3.83
C MET A 1 0.45 5.30 4.50
N TRP A 2 1.02 5.48 5.70
CA TRP A 2 1.15 6.82 6.30
C TRP A 2 2.19 7.70 5.59
N PHE A 3 2.06 9.03 5.73
CA PHE A 3 2.82 10.03 4.97
C PHE A 3 4.13 10.50 5.63
N HIS A 4 4.59 9.78 6.66
CA HIS A 4 5.83 10.15 7.34
C HIS A 4 7.03 10.03 6.38
N SER A 5 7.99 10.95 6.51
CA SER A 5 9.14 11.07 5.58
C SER A 5 9.97 9.78 5.49
N SER A 6 10.01 8.98 6.55
CA SER A 6 10.66 7.66 6.58
C SER A 6 10.12 6.66 5.56
N MET A 7 8.93 6.90 5.00
CA MET A 7 8.29 6.04 4.00
C MET A 7 8.59 6.47 2.56
N ASN A 8 9.20 7.65 2.37
CA ASN A 8 9.37 8.22 1.04
C ASN A 8 10.26 7.37 0.13
N SER A 9 11.29 6.72 0.68
CA SER A 9 12.14 5.81 -0.10
C SER A 9 11.36 4.59 -0.57
N ALA A 10 10.61 3.95 0.33
CA ALA A 10 9.76 2.80 0.00
C ALA A 10 8.69 3.16 -1.05
N TRP A 11 8.06 4.35 -0.93
CA TRP A 11 7.11 4.84 -1.93
C TRP A 11 7.77 5.04 -3.31
N LYS A 12 8.82 5.87 -3.37
CA LYS A 12 9.42 6.32 -4.63
C LYS A 12 10.20 5.23 -5.34
N GLN A 13 10.83 4.32 -4.61
CA GLN A 13 11.75 3.32 -5.17
C GLN A 13 11.15 1.93 -5.32
N ALA A 14 10.05 1.63 -4.61
CA ALA A 14 9.45 0.31 -4.64
C ALA A 14 7.95 0.33 -4.95
N ILE A 15 7.12 0.93 -4.10
CA ILE A 15 5.65 0.78 -4.22
C ILE A 15 5.12 1.40 -5.50
N LYS A 16 5.39 2.70 -5.72
CA LYS A 16 4.96 3.38 -6.93
C LYS A 16 5.46 2.67 -8.21
N PRO A 17 6.77 2.44 -8.38
CA PRO A 17 7.25 1.82 -9.62
C PRO A 17 6.74 0.38 -9.79
N SER A 18 6.58 -0.42 -8.72
CA SER A 18 6.05 -1.78 -8.86
C SER A 18 4.61 -1.83 -9.41
N ILE A 19 3.79 -0.84 -9.06
CA ILE A 19 2.40 -0.68 -9.55
C ILE A 19 2.41 -0.21 -11.00
N GLU A 20 3.27 0.77 -11.31
CA GLU A 20 3.40 1.33 -12.67
C GLU A 20 3.98 0.31 -13.66
N ASP A 21 4.99 -0.45 -13.25
CA ASP A 21 5.57 -1.56 -14.03
C ASP A 21 4.54 -2.66 -14.31
N ALA A 22 3.56 -2.85 -13.42
CA ALA A 22 2.44 -3.78 -13.61
C ALA A 22 1.34 -3.21 -14.52
N GLY A 23 1.53 -2.02 -15.10
CA GLY A 23 0.58 -1.40 -16.04
C GLY A 23 -0.58 -0.64 -15.36
N TYR A 24 -0.49 -0.35 -14.07
CA TYR A 24 -1.50 0.40 -13.31
C TYR A 24 -1.04 1.83 -12.98
N GLU A 25 -1.97 2.65 -12.52
CA GLU A 25 -1.66 3.97 -11.97
C GLU A 25 -1.50 3.89 -10.45
N ALA A 26 -0.39 4.39 -9.93
CA ALA A 26 -0.15 4.49 -8.50
C ALA A 26 -0.62 5.85 -7.96
N ILE A 27 -1.63 5.84 -7.09
CA ILE A 27 -2.16 7.03 -6.42
C ILE A 27 -1.80 6.99 -4.93
N ARG A 28 -1.31 8.13 -4.40
CA ARG A 28 -1.18 8.38 -2.96
C ARG A 28 -1.80 9.73 -2.66
N ILE A 29 -2.73 9.77 -1.70
CA ILE A 29 -3.65 10.91 -1.56
C ILE A 29 -2.95 12.23 -1.24
N ASP A 30 -1.85 12.20 -0.48
CA ASP A 30 -1.03 13.39 -0.16
C ASP A 30 -0.38 14.02 -1.40
N GLN A 31 -0.40 13.34 -2.55
CA GLN A 31 0.14 13.83 -3.82
C GLN A 31 -0.95 14.33 -4.78
N LYS A 32 -2.22 14.30 -4.37
CA LYS A 32 -3.37 14.75 -5.18
C LYS A 32 -3.89 16.08 -4.66
N GLU A 33 -3.98 17.08 -5.52
CA GLU A 33 -4.67 18.32 -5.19
C GLU A 33 -6.18 18.10 -5.18
N HIS A 34 -6.84 18.56 -4.10
CA HIS A 34 -8.29 18.56 -3.96
C HIS A 34 -8.74 19.71 -3.04
N LEU A 35 -10.00 20.13 -3.19
CA LEU A 35 -10.64 21.10 -2.29
C LEU A 35 -11.49 20.42 -1.20
N ASN A 36 -11.68 19.10 -1.31
CA ASN A 36 -12.50 18.30 -0.40
C ASN A 36 -11.77 18.01 0.92
N GLU A 37 -12.49 17.48 1.90
CA GLU A 37 -11.86 16.84 3.06
C GLU A 37 -11.05 15.62 2.59
N ILE A 38 -9.86 15.44 3.16
CA ILE A 38 -8.91 14.40 2.74
C ILE A 38 -9.52 13.00 2.87
N ASP A 39 -10.31 12.77 3.92
CA ASP A 39 -10.93 11.47 4.19
C ASP A 39 -11.98 11.11 3.12
N ASP A 40 -12.76 12.09 2.66
CA ASP A 40 -13.72 11.91 1.57
C ASP A 40 -13.01 11.56 0.26
N GLU A 41 -11.88 12.21 -0.02
CA GLU A 41 -11.09 11.93 -1.21
C GLU A 41 -10.43 10.55 -1.14
N VAL A 42 -9.93 10.13 0.03
CA VAL A 42 -9.43 8.77 0.27
C VAL A 42 -10.52 7.75 -0.03
N ILE A 43 -11.73 7.93 0.50
CA ILE A 43 -12.84 7.01 0.28
C ILE A 43 -13.26 7.01 -1.20
N ALA A 44 -13.27 8.17 -1.85
CA ALA A 44 -13.58 8.28 -3.27
C ALA A 44 -12.56 7.52 -4.13
N GLU A 45 -11.25 7.64 -3.83
CA GLU A 45 -10.20 6.90 -4.52
C GLU A 45 -10.26 5.40 -4.25
N LEU A 46 -10.48 5.00 -2.99
CA LEU A 46 -10.67 3.59 -2.65
C LEU A 46 -11.83 2.99 -3.43
N ARG A 47 -12.94 3.71 -3.65
CA ARG A 47 -14.07 3.21 -4.45
C ARG A 47 -13.74 3.03 -5.94
N ARG A 48 -12.77 3.78 -6.48
CA ARG A 48 -12.31 3.70 -7.87
C ARG A 48 -11.16 2.73 -8.06
N ALA A 49 -10.47 2.35 -6.98
CA ALA A 49 -9.27 1.54 -7.03
C ALA A 49 -9.54 0.11 -7.53
N ARG A 50 -8.64 -0.38 -8.39
CA ARG A 50 -8.62 -1.80 -8.80
C ARG A 50 -8.14 -2.70 -7.66
N PHE A 51 -7.17 -2.23 -6.89
CA PHE A 51 -6.61 -2.88 -5.70
C PHE A 51 -5.95 -1.82 -4.81
N VAL A 52 -5.60 -2.20 -3.59
CA VAL A 52 -4.94 -1.34 -2.61
C VAL A 52 -3.64 -1.98 -2.14
N VAL A 53 -2.57 -1.19 -2.04
CA VAL A 53 -1.36 -1.58 -1.31
C VAL A 53 -1.39 -0.93 0.07
N ALA A 54 -1.64 -1.73 1.10
CA ALA A 54 -1.72 -1.28 2.49
C ALA A 54 -0.41 -1.61 3.22
N ASP A 55 0.33 -0.56 3.59
CA ASP A 55 1.59 -0.70 4.32
C ASP A 55 1.41 -0.38 5.81
N PHE A 56 1.63 -1.40 6.65
CA PHE A 56 1.43 -1.38 8.09
C PHE A 56 2.70 -1.02 8.87
N THR A 57 3.70 -0.41 8.22
CA THR A 57 4.87 0.12 8.92
C THR A 57 4.44 1.21 9.90
N GLN A 58 4.93 1.10 11.14
CA GLN A 58 4.60 2.03 12.21
C GLN A 58 5.86 2.56 12.90
N GLY A 59 5.71 3.74 13.51
CA GLY A 59 6.75 4.36 14.34
C GLY A 59 6.55 4.02 15.81
N GLU A 60 7.14 4.82 16.68
CA GLU A 60 6.99 4.70 18.14
C GLU A 60 5.56 5.01 18.61
N GLU A 61 4.82 5.83 17.87
CA GLU A 61 3.41 6.18 18.14
C GLU A 61 2.44 4.98 17.95
N GLY A 62 2.94 3.85 17.44
CA GLY A 62 2.16 2.63 17.28
C GLY A 62 1.33 2.57 15.99
N PRO A 63 0.34 1.65 15.95
CA PRO A 63 -0.42 1.33 14.75
C PRO A 63 -1.11 2.52 14.09
N ARG A 64 -1.07 2.53 12.76
CA ARG A 64 -1.62 3.60 11.93
C ARG A 64 -3.10 3.35 11.65
N GLY A 65 -3.96 3.76 12.58
CA GLY A 65 -5.42 3.53 12.53
C GLY A 65 -6.05 3.81 11.17
N SER A 66 -5.62 4.88 10.47
CA SER A 66 -6.07 5.17 9.11
C SER A 66 -5.79 4.06 8.11
N VAL A 67 -4.58 3.47 8.13
CA VAL A 67 -4.22 2.34 7.24
C VAL A 67 -5.09 1.12 7.51
N TYR A 68 -5.39 0.82 8.79
CA TYR A 68 -6.27 -0.30 9.15
C TYR A 68 -7.71 -0.04 8.67
N TYR A 69 -8.19 1.19 8.85
CA TYR A 69 -9.53 1.60 8.42
C TYR A 69 -9.69 1.51 6.89
N GLU A 70 -8.74 2.06 6.14
CA GLU A 70 -8.72 2.01 4.66
C GLU A 70 -8.64 0.57 4.13
N ALA A 71 -7.78 -0.27 4.72
CA ALA A 71 -7.67 -1.68 4.35
C ALA A 71 -8.96 -2.46 4.67
N GLY A 72 -9.56 -2.20 5.84
CA GLY A 72 -10.84 -2.77 6.23
C GLY A 72 -11.98 -2.35 5.30
N PHE A 73 -12.03 -1.07 4.90
CA PHE A 73 -13.00 -0.56 3.94
C PHE A 73 -12.86 -1.23 2.57
N ALA A 74 -11.63 -1.37 2.07
CA ALA A 74 -11.35 -2.08 0.82
C ALA A 74 -11.81 -3.55 0.90
N HIS A 75 -11.50 -4.26 2.00
CA HIS A 75 -11.99 -5.61 2.23
C HIS A 75 -13.52 -5.71 2.23
N GLY A 76 -14.21 -4.82 2.96
CA GLY A 76 -15.68 -4.79 2.99
C GLY A 76 -16.33 -4.55 1.62
N ARG A 77 -15.56 -4.03 0.65
CA ARG A 77 -16.01 -3.79 -0.73
C ARG A 77 -15.49 -4.80 -1.74
N ASN A 78 -14.87 -5.89 -1.30
CA ASN A 78 -14.22 -6.88 -2.17
C ASN A 78 -13.14 -6.27 -3.08
N ILE A 79 -12.49 -5.19 -2.65
CA ILE A 79 -11.34 -4.62 -3.32
C ILE A 79 -10.10 -5.37 -2.82
N PRO A 80 -9.30 -5.99 -3.71
CA PRO A 80 -8.10 -6.70 -3.30
C PRO A 80 -7.13 -5.81 -2.52
N VAL A 81 -6.60 -6.32 -1.41
CA VAL A 81 -5.61 -5.62 -0.58
C VAL A 81 -4.32 -6.42 -0.58
N ILE A 82 -3.23 -5.78 -0.98
CA ILE A 82 -1.87 -6.31 -0.87
C ILE A 82 -1.22 -5.69 0.37
N PHE A 83 -0.87 -6.55 1.30
CA PHE A 83 -0.32 -6.17 2.59
C PHE A 83 1.20 -6.06 2.52
N SER A 84 1.77 -5.01 3.12
CA SER A 84 3.22 -4.86 3.29
C SER A 84 3.56 -4.25 4.64
N CYS A 85 4.80 -4.45 5.09
CA CYS A 85 5.35 -3.74 6.25
C CYS A 85 6.87 -3.79 6.24
N ARG A 86 7.51 -2.84 6.91
CA ARG A 86 8.95 -2.86 7.16
C ARG A 86 9.29 -3.96 8.17
N GLU A 87 10.48 -4.55 8.04
CA GLU A 87 10.94 -5.65 8.90
C GLU A 87 10.87 -5.37 10.40
N ASP A 88 11.06 -4.12 10.82
CA ASP A 88 11.01 -3.68 12.23
C ASP A 88 9.58 -3.52 12.78
N ALA A 89 8.56 -3.62 11.91
CA ALA A 89 7.14 -3.53 12.27
C ALA A 89 6.45 -4.91 12.37
N VAL A 90 7.09 -5.98 11.89
CA VAL A 90 6.47 -7.34 11.78
C VAL A 90 5.95 -7.83 13.13
N GLU A 91 6.78 -7.78 14.17
CA GLU A 91 6.42 -8.23 15.53
C GLU A 91 5.37 -7.33 16.21
N LYS A 92 5.07 -6.18 15.61
CA LYS A 92 4.14 -5.18 16.14
C LYS A 92 2.83 -5.10 15.33
N LEU A 93 2.64 -5.98 14.35
CA LEU A 93 1.41 -6.05 13.57
C LEU A 93 0.22 -6.41 14.46
N HIS A 94 -0.91 -5.73 14.26
CA HIS A 94 -2.11 -6.00 15.03
C HIS A 94 -2.66 -7.41 14.79
N PHE A 95 -3.34 -7.96 15.80
CA PHE A 95 -3.99 -9.27 15.72
C PHE A 95 -4.90 -9.40 14.49
N ASP A 96 -5.64 -8.35 14.14
CA ASP A 96 -6.60 -8.38 13.02
C ASP A 96 -5.97 -8.42 11.63
N THR A 97 -4.67 -8.08 11.49
CA THR A 97 -4.01 -8.08 10.17
C THR A 97 -2.86 -9.07 10.08
N ARG A 98 -2.24 -9.49 11.19
CA ARG A 98 -1.05 -10.36 11.17
C ARG A 98 -1.20 -11.69 10.41
N GLN A 99 -2.43 -12.21 10.27
CA GLN A 99 -2.70 -13.42 9.48
C GLN A 99 -2.58 -13.22 7.97
N TYR A 100 -2.69 -11.99 7.47
CA TYR A 100 -2.57 -11.74 6.03
C TYR A 100 -1.11 -11.83 5.59
N PRO A 101 -0.83 -12.34 4.38
CA PRO A 101 0.53 -12.52 3.89
C PRO A 101 1.18 -11.17 3.53
N HIS A 102 1.83 -10.56 4.51
CA HIS A 102 2.56 -9.31 4.37
C HIS A 102 3.83 -9.51 3.54
N ILE A 103 4.04 -8.65 2.56
CA ILE A 103 5.34 -8.48 1.92
C ILE A 103 6.21 -7.67 2.88
N VAL A 104 7.08 -8.37 3.62
CA VAL A 104 8.06 -7.75 4.50
C VAL A 104 9.19 -7.13 3.66
N TRP A 105 9.48 -5.85 3.89
CA TRP A 105 10.53 -5.12 3.18
C TRP A 105 11.59 -4.53 4.12
N LYS A 106 12.78 -4.25 3.56
CA LYS A 106 13.94 -3.73 4.31
C LYS A 106 14.44 -2.46 3.65
N ALA A 107 14.81 -1.46 4.44
CA ALA A 107 15.24 -0.15 3.92
C ALA A 107 16.45 -0.26 2.96
N LYS A 108 17.33 -1.26 3.17
CA LYS A 108 18.51 -1.51 2.33
C LYS A 108 18.24 -2.39 1.09
N LYS A 109 17.02 -2.91 0.93
CA LYS A 109 16.65 -3.90 -0.11
C LYS A 109 15.31 -3.54 -0.77
N LEU A 110 15.13 -2.27 -1.12
CA LEU A 110 13.88 -1.79 -1.73
C LEU A 110 13.67 -2.31 -3.15
N ASN A 111 14.75 -2.66 -3.87
CA ASN A 111 14.66 -3.37 -5.15
C ASN A 111 13.99 -4.74 -4.98
N GLU A 112 14.41 -5.54 -4.00
CA GLU A 112 13.78 -6.84 -3.72
C GLU A 112 12.30 -6.69 -3.34
N PHE A 113 11.96 -5.59 -2.63
CA PHE A 113 10.56 -5.27 -2.32
C PHE A 113 9.77 -4.91 -3.59
N ARG A 114 10.31 -4.07 -4.47
CA ARG A 114 9.70 -3.71 -5.76
C ARG A 114 9.36 -4.96 -6.56
N ASP A 115 10.33 -5.85 -6.75
CA ASP A 115 10.18 -7.04 -7.58
C ASP A 115 9.12 -7.99 -7.01
N ARG A 116 9.15 -8.21 -5.69
CA ARG A 116 8.15 -9.05 -5.00
C ARG A 116 6.75 -8.45 -5.04
N LEU A 117 6.63 -7.13 -4.93
CA LEU A 117 5.34 -6.44 -4.99
C LEU A 117 4.78 -6.47 -6.42
N ASN A 118 5.60 -6.21 -7.44
CA ASN A 118 5.20 -6.31 -8.84
C ASN A 118 4.72 -7.74 -9.18
N ALA A 119 5.51 -8.76 -8.80
CA ALA A 119 5.11 -10.16 -8.99
C ALA A 119 3.80 -10.52 -8.26
N ARG A 120 3.59 -9.97 -7.05
CA ARG A 120 2.32 -10.16 -6.31
C ARG A 120 1.15 -9.50 -7.03
N ILE A 121 1.34 -8.30 -7.59
CA ILE A 121 0.30 -7.61 -8.36
C ILE A 121 -0.07 -8.45 -9.60
N GLY A 122 0.93 -8.88 -10.39
CA GLY A 122 0.69 -9.73 -11.56
C GLY A 122 -0.03 -11.03 -11.21
N ALA A 123 0.37 -11.71 -10.12
CA ALA A 123 -0.24 -12.97 -9.72
C ALA A 123 -1.66 -12.84 -9.14
N ALA A 124 -1.95 -11.76 -8.39
CA ALA A 124 -3.22 -11.60 -7.68
C ALA A 124 -4.26 -10.79 -8.47
N ILE A 125 -3.80 -9.84 -9.29
CA ILE A 125 -4.64 -8.86 -9.98
C ILE A 125 -4.59 -9.07 -11.50
N GLY A 126 -3.44 -9.48 -12.04
CA GLY A 126 -3.14 -9.51 -13.47
C GLY A 126 -2.53 -8.20 -13.98
N ASP A 127 -2.23 -8.15 -15.26
CA ASP A 127 -1.62 -6.98 -15.91
C ASP A 127 -2.62 -5.83 -16.06
N GLY A 128 -2.13 -4.61 -15.86
CA GLY A 128 -2.92 -3.40 -15.95
C GLY A 128 -3.11 -2.92 -17.40
N PRO A 129 -4.03 -1.97 -17.62
CA PRO A 129 -4.38 -1.49 -18.96
C PRO A 129 -3.25 -0.73 -19.68
N ARG A 130 -2.15 -0.40 -18.98
CA ARG A 130 -0.95 0.23 -19.55
C ARG A 130 0.21 -0.76 -19.72
N ALA A 131 -0.02 -2.04 -19.41
CA ALA A 131 0.95 -3.08 -19.74
C ALA A 131 0.99 -3.23 -21.26
N GLY A 132 2.19 -3.08 -21.84
CA GLY A 132 2.43 -3.23 -23.27
C GLY A 132 2.40 -4.67 -23.73
#